data_AF-A0A2K3JAH4-F1
#
_entry.id   AF-A0A2K3JAH4-F1
#
_cell.length_a   1.000
_cell.length_b   1.000
_cell.length_c   1.000
_cell.angle_alpha   90.00
_cell.angle_beta   90.00
_cell.angle_gamma   90.00
#
_symmetry.space_group_name_H-M   'P 1'
#
loop_
_entity.id
_entity.type
_entity.pdbx_description
1 polymer ?
#
loop_
_entity_poly.entity_id
_entity_poly.type
_entity_poly.pdbx_seq_one_letter_code
_entity_poly.pdbx_strand_id
1 'polypeptide(L)'
;MTLEQEYLNMSKKQKIMLQETYDRGSKFNAGFTLAAIYWKESQAGLYRINVYDPSCGAFHNNLNSVFARHDYKNTKFKKNIICQKLIDSYDFSLAEATAEIEYWKEVHENNWYSIWSSYNAGWNTKAGAKYANDIKAKILVLKKYIKVNNGI
;
A
#
# COMPACT_ATOMS: atom_id res chain seq x y z
N MET A 1 5.46 -0.54 -22.19
CA MET A 1 6.25 0.27 -21.25
C MET A 1 6.71 -0.64 -20.12
N THR A 2 8.00 -0.65 -19.78
CA THR A 2 8.53 -1.44 -18.65
C THR A 2 8.23 -0.74 -17.31
N LEU A 3 8.31 -1.47 -16.18
CA LEU A 3 8.16 -0.86 -14.85
C LEU A 3 9.22 0.23 -14.58
N GLU A 4 10.44 0.04 -15.10
CA GLU A 4 11.51 1.03 -14.97
C GLU A 4 11.19 2.30 -15.76
N GLN A 5 10.67 2.18 -16.99
CA GLN A 5 10.19 3.32 -17.76
C GLN A 5 9.02 4.03 -17.06
N GLU A 6 8.09 3.27 -16.49
CA GLU A 6 6.98 3.82 -15.72
C GLU A 6 7.49 4.66 -14.53
N TYR A 7 8.46 4.15 -13.75
CA TYR A 7 9.10 4.90 -12.68
C TYR A 7 9.83 6.15 -13.20
N LEU A 8 10.61 6.03 -14.26
CA LEU A 8 11.36 7.15 -14.83
C LEU A 8 10.44 8.28 -15.31
N ASN A 9 9.27 7.93 -15.85
CA ASN A 9 8.24 8.87 -16.30
C ASN A 9 7.42 9.50 -15.16
N MET A 10 7.55 9.02 -13.92
CA MET A 10 6.89 9.65 -12.77
C MET A 10 7.40 11.08 -12.55
N SER A 11 6.47 11.94 -12.14
CA SER A 11 6.78 13.30 -11.70
C SER A 11 7.74 13.31 -10.51
N LYS A 12 8.44 14.44 -10.32
CA LYS A 12 9.28 14.65 -9.12
C LYS A 12 8.50 14.44 -7.82
N LYS A 13 7.23 14.88 -7.77
CA LYS A 13 6.36 14.71 -6.60
C LYS A 13 6.09 13.23 -6.29
N GLN A 14 5.77 12.41 -7.29
CA GLN A 14 5.56 10.96 -7.10
C GLN A 14 6.83 10.28 -6.56
N LYS A 15 8.00 10.61 -7.12
CA LYS A 15 9.30 10.06 -6.65
C LYS A 15 9.62 10.46 -5.22
N ILE A 16 9.37 11.72 -4.84
CA ILE A 16 9.50 12.20 -3.46
C ILE A 16 8.56 11.43 -2.54
N MET A 17 7.29 11.26 -2.92
CA MET A 17 6.33 10.54 -2.09
C MET A 17 6.67 9.05 -1.96
N LEU A 18 7.28 8.42 -2.98
CA LEU A 18 7.79 7.04 -2.87
C LEU A 18 8.93 6.93 -1.86
N GLN A 19 9.88 7.89 -1.88
CA GLN A 19 10.94 7.97 -0.88
C GLN A 19 10.37 8.18 0.53
N GLU A 20 9.43 9.13 0.70
CA GLU A 20 8.75 9.40 1.97
C GLU A 20 7.99 8.18 2.49
N THR A 21 7.29 7.46 1.61
CA THR A 21 6.59 6.20 1.95
C THR A 21 7.58 5.16 2.44
N TYR A 22 8.71 5.02 1.75
CA TYR A 22 9.78 4.11 2.13
C TYR A 22 10.36 4.47 3.49
N ASP A 23 10.71 5.74 3.73
CA ASP A 23 11.34 6.18 4.97
C ASP A 23 10.43 5.93 6.17
N ARG A 24 9.13 6.21 6.03
CA ARG A 24 8.14 5.96 7.09
C ARG A 24 7.87 4.47 7.31
N GLY A 25 7.76 3.69 6.24
CA GLY A 25 7.56 2.26 6.32
C GLY A 25 8.77 1.48 6.83
N SER A 26 9.98 2.02 6.69
CA SER A 26 11.22 1.36 7.12
C SER A 26 11.28 1.16 8.63
N LYS A 27 10.63 2.04 9.42
CA LYS A 27 10.47 1.89 10.88
C LYS A 27 9.74 0.60 11.29
N PHE A 28 8.99 0.00 10.36
CA PHE A 28 8.21 -1.22 10.55
C PHE A 28 8.76 -2.42 9.74
N ASN A 29 9.98 -2.30 9.20
CA ASN A 29 10.58 -3.25 8.26
C ASN A 29 9.71 -3.46 7.00
N ALA A 30 8.96 -2.45 6.58
CA ALA A 30 8.01 -2.51 5.47
C ALA A 30 8.23 -1.42 4.41
N GLY A 31 9.34 -0.66 4.46
CA GLY A 31 9.57 0.51 3.60
C GLY A 31 9.38 0.24 2.11
N PHE A 32 10.12 -0.73 1.55
CA PHE A 32 9.98 -1.08 0.14
C PHE A 32 8.60 -1.67 -0.19
N THR A 33 8.02 -2.44 0.71
CA THR A 33 6.67 -3.00 0.55
C THR A 33 5.63 -1.89 0.43
N LEU A 34 5.60 -0.95 1.37
CA LEU A 34 4.62 0.15 1.39
C LEU A 34 4.83 1.09 0.19
N ALA A 35 6.08 1.40 -0.18
CA ALA A 35 6.34 2.20 -1.38
C ALA A 35 5.89 1.49 -2.68
N ALA A 36 6.08 0.17 -2.77
CA ALA A 36 5.64 -0.61 -3.92
C ALA A 36 4.10 -0.73 -3.98
N ILE A 37 3.42 -0.85 -2.84
CA ILE A 37 1.95 -0.83 -2.75
C ILE A 37 1.43 0.55 -3.16
N TYR A 38 2.00 1.63 -2.62
CA TYR A 38 1.60 2.99 -3.00
C TYR A 38 1.74 3.25 -4.51
N TRP A 39 2.79 2.73 -5.13
CA TRP A 39 2.91 2.71 -6.58
C TRP A 39 1.82 1.85 -7.23
N LYS A 40 1.70 0.58 -6.84
CA LYS A 40 0.77 -0.38 -7.45
C LYS A 40 -0.68 0.07 -7.42
N GLU A 41 -1.10 0.65 -6.30
CA GLU A 41 -2.50 0.97 -6.04
C GLU A 41 -2.91 2.29 -6.71
N SER A 42 -2.13 3.35 -6.50
CA SER A 42 -2.55 4.71 -6.90
C SER A 42 -1.57 5.42 -7.83
N GLN A 43 -0.62 4.70 -8.42
CA GLN A 43 0.49 5.28 -9.16
C GLN A 43 1.22 6.36 -8.35
N ALA A 44 1.55 6.02 -7.10
CA ALA A 44 2.16 6.93 -6.13
C ALA A 44 1.27 8.17 -5.85
N GLY A 45 -0.02 7.92 -5.63
CA GLY A 45 -1.01 8.90 -5.15
C GLY A 45 -1.65 9.78 -6.22
N LEU A 46 -1.43 9.46 -7.50
CA LEU A 46 -2.05 10.14 -8.63
C LEU A 46 -3.53 9.79 -8.77
N TYR A 47 -3.88 8.52 -8.57
CA TYR A 47 -5.24 8.00 -8.72
C TYR A 47 -5.68 7.30 -7.44
N ARG A 48 -6.39 8.00 -6.56
CA ARG A 48 -6.75 7.50 -5.21
C ARG A 48 -8.17 6.94 -5.10
N ILE A 49 -8.89 6.94 -6.23
CA ILE A 49 -10.29 6.53 -6.31
C ILE A 49 -10.33 5.25 -7.15
N ASN A 50 -10.86 4.18 -6.55
CA ASN A 50 -11.26 2.98 -7.27
C ASN A 50 -12.78 2.89 -7.30
N VAL A 51 -13.35 2.55 -8.45
CA VAL A 51 -14.80 2.38 -8.62
C VAL A 51 -15.23 0.92 -8.63
N TYR A 52 -14.28 -0.02 -8.62
CA TYR A 52 -14.56 -1.45 -8.79
C TYR A 52 -14.69 -2.22 -7.46
N ASP A 53 -14.03 -1.78 -6.40
CA ASP A 53 -13.99 -2.51 -5.14
C ASP A 53 -14.11 -1.54 -3.94
N PRO A 54 -14.51 -2.03 -2.75
CA PRO A 54 -14.72 -1.18 -1.57
C PRO A 54 -13.39 -0.81 -0.89
N SER A 55 -12.43 -0.32 -1.67
CA SER A 55 -11.12 0.15 -1.24
C SER A 55 -10.96 1.63 -1.53
N CYS A 56 -10.22 2.35 -0.68
CA CYS A 56 -10.11 3.80 -0.81
C CYS A 56 -8.70 4.32 -0.51
N GLY A 57 -8.36 5.43 -1.13
CA GLY A 57 -7.16 6.21 -0.80
C GLY A 57 -5.91 5.77 -1.55
N ALA A 58 -4.79 6.34 -1.12
CA ALA A 58 -3.48 6.15 -1.72
C ALA A 58 -3.01 4.68 -1.78
N PHE A 59 -3.42 3.89 -0.80
CA PHE A 59 -3.01 2.49 -0.64
C PHE A 59 -4.17 1.51 -0.89
N HIS A 60 -5.31 2.01 -1.38
CA HIS A 60 -6.53 1.23 -1.60
C HIS A 60 -6.86 0.36 -0.37
N ASN A 61 -6.96 1.02 0.78
CA ASN A 61 -7.22 0.34 2.05
C ASN A 61 -8.62 -0.30 2.01
N ASN A 62 -8.71 -1.59 2.35
CA ASN A 62 -9.98 -2.29 2.43
C ASN A 62 -10.86 -1.71 3.54
N LEU A 63 -12.04 -1.18 3.19
CA LEU A 63 -12.91 -0.54 4.17
C LEU A 63 -13.40 -1.51 5.25
N ASN A 64 -13.56 -2.80 4.96
CA ASN A 64 -13.99 -3.74 6.00
C ASN A 64 -12.89 -3.95 7.04
N SER A 65 -11.62 -4.07 6.61
CA SER A 65 -10.47 -4.15 7.52
C SER A 65 -10.33 -2.90 8.38
N VAL A 66 -10.45 -1.70 7.78
CA VAL A 66 -10.41 -0.43 8.51
C VAL A 66 -11.55 -0.35 9.54
N PHE A 67 -12.76 -0.75 9.16
CA PHE A 67 -13.90 -0.73 10.07
C PHE A 67 -13.73 -1.71 11.24
N ALA A 68 -13.21 -2.91 10.97
CA ALA A 68 -12.94 -3.89 12.00
C ALA A 68 -11.87 -3.41 12.99
N ARG A 69 -10.77 -2.81 12.51
CA ARG A 69 -9.71 -2.26 13.35
C ARG A 69 -10.17 -1.15 14.31
N HIS A 70 -11.10 -0.31 13.85
CA HIS A 70 -11.55 0.86 14.61
C HIS A 70 -12.92 0.67 15.32
N ASP A 71 -13.50 -0.52 15.26
CA ASP A 71 -14.84 -0.82 15.78
C ASP A 71 -15.92 0.18 15.32
N TYR A 72 -15.87 0.53 14.02
CA TYR A 72 -16.83 1.47 13.46
C TYR A 72 -18.16 0.79 13.12
N LYS A 73 -19.27 1.44 13.49
CA LYS A 73 -20.60 1.04 13.02
C LYS A 73 -20.66 1.04 11.49
N ASN A 74 -20.92 -0.13 10.92
CA ASN A 74 -20.94 -0.39 9.48
C ASN A 74 -22.19 0.19 8.81
N THR A 75 -22.19 1.50 8.54
CA THR A 75 -23.25 2.18 7.77
C THR A 75 -22.69 2.77 6.47
N LYS A 76 -23.54 2.91 5.44
CA LYS A 76 -23.15 3.51 4.15
C LYS A 76 -22.57 4.92 4.31
N PHE A 77 -23.20 5.75 5.14
CA PHE A 77 -22.72 7.11 5.40
C PHE A 77 -21.35 7.12 6.09
N LYS A 78 -21.13 6.27 7.09
CA LYS A 78 -19.83 6.16 7.75
C LYS A 78 -18.76 5.66 6.78
N LYS A 79 -19.08 4.72 5.88
CA LYS A 79 -18.15 4.26 4.83
C LYS A 79 -17.71 5.40 3.93
N ASN A 80 -18.63 6.27 3.51
CA ASN A 80 -18.29 7.46 2.73
C ASN A 80 -17.33 8.39 3.50
N ILE A 81 -17.59 8.66 4.78
CA ILE A 81 -16.71 9.50 5.61
C ILE A 81 -15.30 8.90 5.70
N ILE A 82 -15.19 7.60 6.00
CA ILE A 82 -13.89 6.95 6.15
C ILE A 82 -13.16 6.85 4.81
N CYS A 83 -13.88 6.55 3.72
CA CYS A 83 -13.32 6.54 2.37
C CYS A 83 -12.77 7.92 1.98
N GLN A 84 -13.53 8.99 2.22
CA GLN A 84 -13.08 10.36 2.00
C GLN A 84 -11.82 10.68 2.81
N LYS A 85 -11.80 10.28 4.10
CA LYS A 85 -10.62 10.46 4.96
C LYS A 85 -9.37 9.74 4.41
N LEU A 86 -9.53 8.52 3.87
CA LEU A 86 -8.45 7.76 3.23
C LEU A 86 -7.93 8.44 1.93
N ILE A 87 -8.81 9.12 1.19
CA ILE A 87 -8.46 9.85 -0.03
C ILE A 87 -7.72 11.16 0.28
N ASP A 88 -8.19 11.89 1.30
CA ASP A 88 -7.71 13.22 1.64
C ASP A 88 -6.42 13.18 2.46
N SER A 89 -6.30 12.22 3.38
CA SER A 89 -5.16 12.11 4.30
C SER A 89 -4.25 10.96 3.90
N TYR A 90 -3.12 11.30 3.28
CA TYR A 90 -2.03 10.37 3.03
C TYR A 90 -1.57 9.68 4.32
N ASP A 91 -1.46 10.43 5.43
CA ASP A 91 -1.04 9.89 6.72
C ASP A 91 -1.98 8.81 7.24
N PHE A 92 -3.28 9.06 7.16
CA PHE A 92 -4.28 8.09 7.59
C PHE A 92 -4.26 6.84 6.71
N SER A 93 -4.19 7.02 5.37
CA SER A 93 -4.13 5.88 4.44
C SER A 93 -2.87 5.04 4.62
N LEU A 94 -1.71 5.67 4.85
CA LEU A 94 -0.46 4.98 5.15
C LEU A 94 -0.52 4.24 6.50
N ALA A 95 -1.10 4.84 7.54
CA ALA A 95 -1.25 4.19 8.84
C ALA A 95 -2.12 2.92 8.72
N GLU A 96 -3.25 3.00 8.01
CA GLU A 96 -4.10 1.83 7.76
C GLU A 96 -3.41 0.76 6.92
N ALA A 97 -2.60 1.15 5.93
CA ALA A 97 -1.85 0.20 5.11
C ALA A 97 -0.75 -0.50 5.92
N THR A 98 -0.09 0.26 6.81
CA THR A 98 0.93 -0.27 7.72
C THR A 98 0.31 -1.28 8.68
N ALA A 99 -0.82 -0.95 9.30
CA ALA A 99 -1.54 -1.86 10.20
C ALA A 99 -2.00 -3.15 9.50
N GLU A 100 -2.44 -3.05 8.24
CA GLU A 100 -2.78 -4.22 7.43
C GLU A 100 -1.56 -5.12 7.17
N ILE A 101 -0.41 -4.52 6.82
CA ILE A 101 0.84 -5.25 6.61
C ILE A 101 1.32 -5.92 7.90
N GLU A 102 1.24 -5.24 9.04
CA GLU A 102 1.60 -5.81 10.34
C GLU A 102 0.71 -7.00 10.72
N TYR A 103 -0.60 -6.88 10.53
CA TYR A 103 -1.54 -7.99 10.72
C TYR A 103 -1.15 -9.20 9.85
N TRP A 104 -0.91 -9.00 8.55
CA TRP A 104 -0.55 -10.12 7.68
C TRP A 104 0.86 -10.67 7.96
N LYS A 105 1.79 -9.84 8.47
CA LYS A 105 3.11 -10.31 8.92
C LYS A 105 3.00 -11.29 10.08
N GLU A 106 2.10 -11.02 11.01
CA GLU A 106 1.78 -11.93 12.12
C GLU A 106 1.15 -13.22 11.59
N VAL A 107 0.10 -13.12 10.77
CA VAL A 107 -0.62 -14.28 10.21
C VAL A 107 0.27 -15.21 9.38
N HIS A 108 1.19 -14.64 8.58
CA HIS A 108 2.01 -15.40 7.64
C HIS A 108 3.47 -15.55 8.10
N GLU A 109 3.78 -15.24 9.36
CA GLU A 109 5.11 -15.42 9.95
C GLU A 109 6.24 -14.79 9.10
N ASN A 110 6.03 -13.55 8.64
CA ASN A 110 6.94 -12.82 7.75
C ASN A 110 7.17 -13.44 6.35
N ASN A 111 6.34 -14.38 5.90
CA ASN A 111 6.34 -14.83 4.50
C ASN A 111 5.81 -13.72 3.58
N TRP A 112 6.71 -12.88 3.07
CA TRP A 112 6.38 -11.70 2.26
C TRP A 112 5.53 -11.99 1.04
N TYR A 113 5.70 -13.14 0.39
CA TYR A 113 4.89 -13.49 -0.77
C TYR A 113 3.41 -13.68 -0.38
N SER A 114 3.17 -14.41 0.71
CA SER A 114 1.81 -14.58 1.26
C SER A 114 1.25 -13.26 1.80
N ILE A 115 2.07 -12.44 2.46
CA ILE A 115 1.68 -11.12 2.96
C ILE A 115 1.18 -10.22 1.83
N TRP A 116 1.96 -10.07 0.75
CA TRP A 116 1.53 -9.26 -0.40
C TRP A 116 0.29 -9.84 -1.08
N SER A 117 0.19 -11.18 -1.15
CA SER A 117 -0.99 -11.83 -1.71
C SER A 117 -2.24 -11.52 -0.88
N SER A 118 -2.12 -11.56 0.45
CA SER A 118 -3.23 -11.31 1.36
C SER A 118 -3.58 -9.85 1.53
N TYR A 119 -2.63 -8.93 1.37
CA TYR A 119 -2.93 -7.50 1.33
C TYR A 119 -4.00 -7.19 0.27
N ASN A 120 -3.89 -7.79 -0.93
CA ASN A 120 -4.83 -7.57 -2.02
C ASN A 120 -6.06 -8.51 -1.99
N ALA A 121 -5.88 -9.77 -1.60
CA ALA A 121 -6.91 -10.81 -1.76
C ALA A 121 -7.40 -11.42 -0.43
N GLY A 122 -6.99 -10.87 0.71
CA GLY A 122 -7.27 -11.43 2.03
C GLY A 122 -6.80 -12.89 2.16
N TRP A 123 -7.65 -13.75 2.67
CA TRP A 123 -7.35 -15.18 2.85
C TRP A 123 -7.18 -15.95 1.52
N ASN A 124 -7.58 -15.39 0.38
CA ASN A 124 -7.41 -16.03 -0.92
C ASN A 124 -6.03 -15.73 -1.52
N THR A 125 -4.98 -16.25 -0.90
CA THR A 125 -3.59 -16.04 -1.32
C THR A 125 -3.33 -16.47 -2.77
N LYS A 126 -4.02 -17.50 -3.26
CA LYS A 126 -3.94 -17.93 -4.67
C LYS A 126 -4.37 -16.82 -5.64
N ALA A 127 -5.46 -16.12 -5.35
CA ALA A 127 -5.90 -14.97 -6.15
C ALA A 127 -4.92 -13.78 -6.06
N GLY A 128 -4.22 -13.64 -4.93
CA GLY A 128 -3.21 -12.60 -4.71
C GLY A 128 -1.84 -12.85 -5.34
N ALA A 129 -1.57 -14.04 -5.89
CA ALA A 129 -0.24 -14.42 -6.39
C ALA A 129 0.30 -13.48 -7.47
N LYS A 130 -0.55 -13.04 -8.41
CA LYS A 130 -0.18 -12.06 -9.45
C LYS A 130 0.18 -10.71 -8.83
N TYR A 131 -0.61 -10.26 -7.87
CA TYR A 131 -0.35 -9.01 -7.14
C TYR A 131 0.99 -9.07 -6.40
N ALA A 132 1.28 -10.17 -5.70
CA ALA A 132 2.56 -10.35 -5.01
C ALA A 132 3.77 -10.30 -5.96
N ASN A 133 3.64 -10.86 -7.15
CA ASN A 133 4.67 -10.76 -8.18
C ASN A 133 4.87 -9.31 -8.68
N ASP A 134 3.78 -8.56 -8.88
CA ASP A 134 3.85 -7.15 -9.26
C ASP A 134 4.55 -6.30 -8.18
N ILE A 135 4.23 -6.54 -6.91
CA ILE A 135 4.89 -5.87 -5.77
C ILE A 135 6.38 -6.20 -5.75
N LYS A 136 6.74 -7.49 -5.86
CA LYS A 136 8.14 -7.92 -5.92
C LYS A 136 8.90 -7.22 -7.06
N ALA A 137 8.31 -7.16 -8.25
CA ALA A 137 8.92 -6.52 -9.41
C ALA A 137 9.10 -4.99 -9.21
N LYS A 138 8.10 -4.31 -8.64
CA LYS A 138 8.21 -2.89 -8.29
C LYS A 138 9.27 -2.63 -7.23
N ILE A 139 9.39 -3.49 -6.20
CA ILE A 139 10.46 -3.41 -5.21
C ILE A 139 11.84 -3.46 -5.87
N LEU A 140 12.05 -4.34 -6.86
CA LEU A 140 13.32 -4.43 -7.58
C LEU A 140 13.67 -3.13 -8.31
N VAL A 141 12.68 -2.45 -8.89
CA VAL A 141 12.87 -1.13 -9.49
C VAL A 141 13.18 -0.09 -8.42
N LEU A 142 12.37 -0.02 -7.35
CA LEU A 142 12.54 0.96 -6.28
C LEU A 142 13.92 0.86 -5.61
N LYS A 143 14.46 -0.34 -5.42
CA LYS A 143 15.82 -0.57 -4.87
C LYS A 143 16.93 0.10 -5.67
N LYS A 144 16.73 0.41 -6.96
CA LYS A 144 17.72 1.11 -7.78
C LYS A 144 17.73 2.62 -7.54
N TYR A 145 16.63 3.18 -7.06
CA TYR A 145 16.41 4.63 -7.09
C TYR A 145 16.08 5.26 -5.74
N ILE A 146 15.51 4.49 -4.81
CA ILE A 146 15.28 4.94 -3.43
C ILE A 146 16.62 4.94 -2.69
N LYS A 147 16.89 6.05 -2.00
CA LYS A 147 18.05 6.18 -1.13
C LYS A 147 17.73 5.51 0.20
N VAL A 148 18.49 4.47 0.51
CA VAL A 148 18.41 3.80 1.81
C VAL A 148 19.26 4.58 2.80
N ASN A 149 18.61 5.34 3.68
CA ASN A 149 19.29 5.99 4.78
C ASN A 149 19.45 4.96 5.91
N ASN A 150 20.57 4.24 5.89
CA ASN A 150 20.99 3.46 7.07
C ASN A 150 21.37 4.49 8.13
N GLY A 151 20.45 4.79 9.05
CA GLY A 151 20.76 5.65 10.19
C GLY A 151 22.00 5.13 10.90
N ILE A 152 23.05 5.95 10.90
CA ILE A 152 24.14 5.89 11.88
C ILE A 152 23.61 6.51 13.17
#